data_AF-A0A536UJL8-F1
#
_entry.id   AF-A0A536UJL8-F1
#
_cell.length_a   1.000
_cell.length_b   1.000
_cell.length_c   1.000
_cell.angle_alpha   90.00
_cell.angle_beta   90.00
_cell.angle_gamma   90.00
#
_symmetry.space_group_name_H-M   'P 1'
#
loop_
_entity.id
_entity.type
_entity.pdbx_description
1 polymer ?
#
loop_
_entity_poly.entity_id
_entity_poly.type
_entity_poly.pdbx_seq_one_letter_code
_entity_poly.pdbx_strand_id
1 'polypeptide(L)'
;MSHDHDHTEDHAHVHRYPPRPDQDDTLTYYRAMEAAVRELLIDKGVLTAEDVRRQVENMDGRNAGLGAKMVARAWIDPAYKQRMLANGSEAAEEIGLDVGPLKLVVVENTPTVHNVIVCTLCSCYPRMLLGLPPDWYKSRNYRSRVVREPRAVLAEFGTVIPDDVLIRVHDSTADMRYLVAPRRPQGTENWGEAELARLVTRDSMIGV
;
A
#
# COMPACT_ATOMS: atom_id res chain seq x y z
N MET A 1 61.36 -19.82 -23.69
CA MET A 1 60.11 -20.21 -24.38
C MET A 1 58.99 -20.08 -23.36
N SER A 2 58.21 -19.03 -23.52
CA SER A 2 57.02 -18.69 -22.74
C SER A 2 55.86 -19.59 -23.14
N HIS A 3 55.13 -20.14 -22.17
CA HIS A 3 53.76 -20.59 -22.38
C HIS A 3 52.92 -20.19 -21.18
N ASP A 4 52.24 -19.05 -21.34
CA ASP A 4 50.94 -18.74 -20.76
C ASP A 4 49.88 -19.66 -21.37
N HIS A 5 48.95 -20.16 -20.57
CA HIS A 5 47.55 -20.48 -20.91
C HIS A 5 46.79 -20.58 -19.57
N ASP A 6 46.16 -19.50 -19.11
CA ASP A 6 44.80 -19.05 -19.42
C ASP A 6 43.72 -19.89 -18.69
N HIS A 7 43.29 -19.36 -17.55
CA HIS A 7 42.18 -19.89 -16.75
C HIS A 7 40.90 -19.16 -17.15
N THR A 8 40.16 -19.71 -18.10
CA THR A 8 38.77 -19.33 -18.32
C THR A 8 37.86 -20.33 -17.60
N GLU A 9 37.57 -20.08 -16.32
CA GLU A 9 36.43 -20.71 -15.67
C GLU A 9 35.16 -19.97 -16.09
N ASP A 10 34.44 -20.57 -17.04
CA ASP A 10 33.11 -20.15 -17.43
C ASP A 10 32.12 -20.58 -16.34
N HIS A 11 31.91 -19.71 -15.35
CA HIS A 11 30.89 -19.91 -14.31
C HIS A 11 29.50 -19.65 -14.90
N ALA A 12 29.00 -20.63 -15.65
CA ALA A 12 27.59 -20.72 -15.98
C ALA A 12 26.77 -20.97 -14.69
N HIS A 13 26.27 -19.90 -14.07
CA HIS A 13 25.31 -19.99 -12.97
C HIS A 13 24.01 -20.59 -13.49
N VAL A 14 23.85 -21.90 -13.36
CA VAL A 14 22.61 -22.60 -13.67
C VAL A 14 21.57 -22.20 -12.62
N HIS A 15 20.64 -21.30 -12.99
CA HIS A 15 19.48 -20.97 -12.18
C HIS A 15 18.68 -22.26 -11.89
N ARG A 16 18.73 -22.74 -10.64
CA ARG A 16 18.16 -24.03 -10.21
C ARG A 16 16.63 -23.99 -10.01
N TYR A 17 15.97 -22.86 -10.27
CA TYR A 17 14.52 -22.73 -10.11
C TYR A 17 13.80 -22.67 -11.45
N PRO A 18 12.74 -23.46 -11.67
CA PRO A 18 11.97 -23.40 -12.91
C PRO A 18 11.29 -22.02 -13.00
N PRO A 19 11.38 -21.34 -14.16
CA PRO A 19 10.74 -20.06 -14.36
C PRO A 19 9.21 -20.20 -14.32
N ARG A 20 8.52 -19.16 -13.83
CA ARG A 20 7.05 -19.12 -13.83
C ARG A 20 6.53 -18.76 -15.25
N PRO A 21 5.33 -19.21 -15.65
CA PRO A 21 4.80 -18.96 -17.00
C PRO A 21 4.58 -17.47 -17.36
N ASP A 22 4.53 -16.59 -16.36
CA ASP A 22 4.40 -15.14 -16.48
C ASP A 22 5.73 -14.39 -16.31
N GLN A 23 6.86 -15.10 -16.17
CA GLN A 23 8.17 -14.47 -16.18
C GLN A 23 8.53 -14.03 -17.60
N ASP A 24 8.74 -12.73 -17.73
CA ASP A 24 9.43 -12.14 -18.87
C ASP A 24 10.93 -12.46 -18.74
N ASP A 25 11.46 -13.24 -19.68
CA ASP A 25 12.82 -13.79 -19.67
C ASP A 25 13.91 -12.79 -20.09
N THR A 26 13.55 -11.52 -20.36
CA THR A 26 14.55 -10.51 -20.71
C THR A 26 15.42 -10.13 -19.51
N LEU A 27 16.71 -10.44 -19.57
CA LEU A 27 17.66 -10.07 -18.52
C LEU A 27 18.08 -8.59 -18.67
N THR A 28 17.25 -7.69 -18.11
CA THR A 28 17.61 -6.27 -18.01
C THR A 28 18.72 -6.05 -16.97
N TYR A 29 19.46 -4.95 -17.07
CA TYR A 29 20.51 -4.58 -16.10
C TYR A 29 20.01 -4.65 -14.64
N TYR A 30 18.82 -4.13 -14.36
CA TYR A 30 18.27 -4.14 -13.00
C TYR A 30 17.82 -5.52 -12.52
N ARG A 31 17.41 -6.42 -13.42
CA ARG A 31 17.13 -7.83 -13.06
C ARG A 31 18.41 -8.60 -12.76
N ALA A 32 19.47 -8.38 -13.55
CA ALA A 32 20.78 -8.95 -13.26
C ALA A 32 21.34 -8.44 -11.92
N MET A 33 21.18 -7.14 -11.63
CA MET A 33 21.58 -6.56 -10.35
C MET A 33 20.78 -7.12 -9.17
N GLU A 34 19.45 -7.26 -9.30
CA GLU A 34 18.62 -7.89 -8.26
C GLU A 34 19.10 -9.31 -7.97
N ALA A 35 19.30 -10.12 -9.02
CA ALA A 35 19.74 -11.50 -8.87
C ALA A 35 21.10 -11.57 -8.18
N ALA A 36 22.07 -10.77 -8.62
CA ALA A 36 23.41 -10.74 -8.02
C ALA A 36 23.38 -10.36 -6.52
N VAL A 37 22.57 -9.36 -6.14
CA VAL A 37 22.44 -8.96 -4.73
C VAL A 37 21.75 -10.06 -3.90
N ARG A 38 20.67 -10.65 -4.43
CA ARG A 38 19.93 -11.71 -3.74
C ARG A 38 20.79 -12.95 -3.52
N GLU A 39 21.49 -13.44 -4.55
CA GLU A 39 22.38 -14.60 -4.42
C GLU A 39 23.53 -14.32 -3.46
N LEU A 40 24.15 -13.13 -3.52
CA LEU A 40 25.22 -12.76 -2.58
C LEU A 40 24.77 -12.75 -1.12
N LEU A 41 23.54 -12.30 -0.83
CA LEU A 41 22.99 -12.33 0.53
C LEU A 41 22.66 -13.74 1.00
N ILE A 42 22.29 -14.64 0.08
CA ILE A 42 22.08 -16.07 0.36
C ILE A 42 23.42 -16.75 0.65
N ASP A 43 24.43 -16.56 -0.19
CA ASP A 43 25.78 -17.14 -0.01
C ASP A 43 26.42 -16.70 1.30
N LYS A 44 26.15 -15.46 1.74
CA LYS A 44 26.61 -14.93 3.04
C LYS A 44 25.77 -15.39 4.23
N GLY A 45 24.70 -16.15 4.01
CA GLY A 45 23.80 -16.63 5.07
C GLY A 45 23.00 -15.52 5.77
N VAL A 46 22.84 -14.35 5.15
CA VAL A 46 22.06 -13.24 5.71
C VAL A 46 20.56 -13.52 5.60
N LEU A 47 20.15 -14.23 4.55
CA LEU A 47 18.79 -14.68 4.29
C LEU A 47 18.83 -15.97 3.48
N THR A 48 17.72 -16.69 3.42
CA THR A 48 17.56 -17.89 2.58
C THR A 48 16.65 -17.62 1.38
N ALA A 49 16.73 -18.47 0.35
CA ALA A 49 15.76 -18.43 -0.75
C ALA A 49 14.31 -18.60 -0.26
N GLU A 50 14.12 -19.37 0.82
CA GLU A 50 12.83 -19.54 1.48
C GLU A 50 12.31 -18.23 2.08
N ASP A 51 13.19 -17.45 2.72
CA ASP A 51 12.82 -16.16 3.31
C ASP A 51 12.34 -15.17 2.24
N VAL A 52 13.02 -15.13 1.09
CA VAL A 52 12.61 -14.30 -0.05
C VAL A 52 11.24 -14.73 -0.55
N ARG A 53 11.06 -16.04 -0.82
CA ARG A 53 9.79 -16.56 -1.34
C ARG A 53 8.64 -16.24 -0.40
N ARG A 54 8.80 -16.56 0.89
CA ARG A 54 7.77 -16.32 1.92
C ARG A 54 7.44 -14.84 2.04
N GLN A 55 8.42 -13.95 1.91
CA GLN A 55 8.19 -12.51 1.98
C GLN A 55 7.45 -11.97 0.75
N VAL A 56 7.76 -12.47 -0.45
CA VAL A 56 7.01 -12.14 -1.67
C VAL A 56 5.56 -12.59 -1.54
N GLU A 57 5.33 -13.85 -1.18
CA GLU A 57 3.98 -14.41 -0.98
C GLU A 57 3.19 -13.63 0.09
N ASN A 58 3.84 -13.28 1.20
CA ASN A 58 3.23 -12.46 2.24
C ASN A 58 2.84 -11.07 1.73
N MET A 59 3.63 -10.46 0.85
CA MET A 59 3.35 -9.13 0.31
C MET A 59 2.22 -9.18 -0.74
N ASP A 60 2.26 -10.17 -1.63
CA ASP A 60 1.28 -10.37 -2.70
C ASP A 60 -0.11 -10.75 -2.16
N GLY A 61 -0.17 -11.44 -1.01
CA GLY A 61 -1.41 -11.77 -0.33
C GLY A 61 -2.16 -10.57 0.26
N ARG A 62 -1.52 -9.39 0.36
CA ARG A 62 -2.13 -8.21 1.01
C ARG A 62 -3.06 -7.47 0.06
N ASN A 63 -4.23 -7.08 0.57
CA ASN A 63 -5.22 -6.34 -0.18
C ASN A 63 -5.95 -5.33 0.72
N ALA A 64 -6.84 -4.53 0.12
CA ALA A 64 -7.58 -3.47 0.81
C ALA A 64 -8.78 -3.97 1.66
N GLY A 65 -9.06 -5.27 1.68
CA GLY A 65 -10.19 -5.85 2.38
C GLY A 65 -10.14 -5.65 3.90
N LEU A 66 -8.94 -5.59 4.49
CA LEU A 66 -8.80 -5.38 5.94
C LEU A 66 -9.17 -3.94 6.33
N GLY A 67 -8.70 -2.95 5.58
CA GLY A 67 -9.16 -1.56 5.77
C GLY A 67 -10.66 -1.41 5.51
N ALA A 68 -11.19 -2.07 4.48
CA ALA A 68 -12.62 -2.05 4.17
C ALA A 68 -13.49 -2.58 5.32
N LYS A 69 -13.04 -3.64 6.01
CA LYS A 69 -13.70 -4.18 7.20
C LYS A 69 -13.78 -3.14 8.32
N MET A 70 -12.69 -2.43 8.60
CA MET A 70 -12.69 -1.35 9.61
C MET A 70 -13.71 -0.26 9.28
N VAL A 71 -13.73 0.21 8.02
CA VAL A 71 -14.65 1.26 7.57
C VAL A 71 -16.11 0.79 7.64
N ALA A 72 -16.40 -0.42 7.15
CA ALA A 72 -17.74 -0.98 7.16
C ALA A 72 -18.28 -1.14 8.58
N ARG A 73 -17.45 -1.61 9.52
CA ARG A 73 -17.78 -1.68 10.94
C ARG A 73 -18.14 -0.30 11.50
N ALA A 74 -17.33 0.71 11.21
CA ALA A 74 -17.56 2.09 11.65
C ALA A 74 -18.84 2.72 11.08
N TRP A 75 -19.34 2.25 9.93
CA TRP A 75 -20.60 2.72 9.36
C TRP A 75 -21.85 2.17 10.05
N ILE A 76 -21.75 1.05 10.77
CA ILE A 76 -22.87 0.41 11.48
C ILE A 76 -22.76 0.44 13.00
N ASP A 77 -21.56 0.70 13.53
CA ASP A 77 -21.26 0.79 14.95
C ASP A 77 -20.67 2.17 15.28
N PRO A 78 -21.51 3.16 15.67
CA PRO A 78 -21.06 4.50 16.01
C PRO A 78 -20.06 4.55 17.19
N ALA A 79 -20.14 3.60 18.11
CA ALA A 79 -19.21 3.53 19.25
C ALA A 79 -17.83 3.04 18.79
N TYR A 80 -17.78 2.03 17.92
CA TYR A 80 -16.54 1.62 17.27
C TYR A 80 -15.94 2.75 16.42
N LYS A 81 -16.77 3.48 15.67
CA LYS A 81 -16.30 4.66 14.91
C LYS A 81 -15.61 5.69 15.79
N GLN A 82 -16.17 6.01 16.95
CA GLN A 82 -15.55 6.95 17.89
C GLN A 82 -14.17 6.45 18.38
N ARG A 83 -14.04 5.16 18.71
CA ARG A 83 -12.76 4.56 19.10
C ARG A 83 -11.76 4.54 17.95
N MET A 84 -12.20 4.17 16.76
CA MET A 84 -11.38 4.16 15.54
C MET A 84 -10.81 5.53 15.19
N LEU A 85 -11.58 6.61 15.37
CA LEU A 85 -11.12 7.97 15.14
C LEU A 85 -10.19 8.47 16.25
N ALA A 86 -10.35 7.96 17.48
CA ALA A 86 -9.46 8.30 18.60
C ALA A 86 -8.10 7.59 18.49
N ASN A 87 -8.10 6.30 18.15
CA ASN A 87 -6.90 5.49 17.96
C ASN A 87 -7.18 4.38 16.92
N GLY A 88 -6.66 4.57 15.71
CA GLY A 88 -6.86 3.63 14.62
C GLY A 88 -6.18 2.28 14.86
N SER A 89 -5.03 2.27 15.52
CA SER A 89 -4.28 1.04 15.79
C SER A 89 -5.03 0.14 16.78
N GLU A 90 -5.46 0.70 17.91
CA GLU A 90 -6.26 -0.05 18.91
C GLU A 90 -7.59 -0.55 18.32
N ALA A 91 -8.27 0.28 17.51
CA ALA A 91 -9.50 -0.16 16.86
C ALA A 91 -9.29 -1.28 15.83
N ALA A 92 -8.15 -1.32 15.13
CA ALA A 92 -7.80 -2.43 14.25
C ALA A 92 -7.62 -3.73 15.07
N GLU A 93 -6.92 -3.63 16.21
CA GLU A 93 -6.69 -4.75 17.12
C GLU A 93 -8.00 -5.28 17.73
N GLU A 94 -8.96 -4.41 18.08
CA GLU A 94 -10.29 -4.79 18.58
C GLU A 94 -11.01 -5.81 17.67
N ILE A 95 -10.77 -5.75 16.35
CA ILE A 95 -11.38 -6.63 15.36
C ILE A 95 -10.41 -7.69 14.80
N GLY A 96 -9.28 -7.89 15.48
CA GLY A 96 -8.27 -8.92 15.18
C GLY A 96 -7.35 -8.59 14.01
N LEU A 97 -7.13 -7.32 13.71
CA LEU A 97 -6.21 -6.88 12.64
C LEU A 97 -4.91 -6.35 13.23
N ASP A 98 -3.80 -6.93 12.79
CA ASP A 98 -2.46 -6.46 13.15
C ASP A 98 -1.98 -5.41 12.13
N VAL A 99 -1.80 -4.18 12.58
CA VAL A 99 -1.26 -3.07 11.77
C VAL A 99 0.27 -2.94 11.90
N GLY A 100 0.91 -3.85 12.62
CA GLY A 100 2.34 -3.86 12.90
C GLY A 100 2.75 -2.64 13.72
N PRO A 101 3.99 -2.13 13.55
CA PRO A 101 4.48 -0.99 14.34
C PRO A 101 3.89 0.36 13.90
N LEU A 102 2.88 0.37 13.03
CA LEU A 102 2.33 1.60 12.47
C LEU A 102 1.45 2.31 13.51
N LYS A 103 1.65 3.62 13.66
CA LYS A 103 0.65 4.48 14.32
C LYS A 103 -0.43 4.86 13.31
N LEU A 104 -1.55 4.14 13.32
CA LEU A 104 -2.64 4.37 12.39
C LEU A 104 -3.50 5.55 12.86
N VAL A 105 -3.69 6.53 11.98
CA VAL A 105 -4.55 7.69 12.19
C VAL A 105 -5.69 7.62 11.17
N VAL A 106 -6.92 7.48 11.65
CA VAL A 106 -8.10 7.45 10.78
C VAL A 106 -8.71 8.85 10.69
N VAL A 107 -8.93 9.34 9.47
CA VAL A 107 -9.47 10.68 9.21
C VAL A 107 -10.81 10.57 8.50
N GLU A 108 -11.84 11.18 9.08
CA GLU A 108 -13.21 11.04 8.58
C GLU A 108 -13.55 12.07 7.50
N ASN A 109 -14.11 11.60 6.38
CA ASN A 109 -14.82 12.46 5.44
C ASN A 109 -16.22 12.80 5.96
N THR A 110 -16.55 14.08 5.96
CA THR A 110 -17.85 14.61 6.39
C THR A 110 -18.51 15.36 5.22
N PRO A 111 -19.76 15.85 5.35
CA PRO A 111 -20.36 16.68 4.31
C PRO A 111 -19.57 17.97 4.00
N THR A 112 -18.71 18.44 4.91
CA THR A 112 -17.96 19.70 4.78
C THR A 112 -16.45 19.51 4.71
N VAL A 113 -15.94 18.28 4.85
CA VAL A 113 -14.51 17.96 4.81
C VAL A 113 -14.25 16.70 4.00
N HIS A 114 -13.38 16.79 3.00
CA HIS A 114 -12.81 15.66 2.26
C HIS A 114 -11.33 15.54 2.60
N ASN A 115 -10.88 14.34 2.95
CA ASN A 115 -9.48 14.04 3.27
C ASN A 115 -8.84 13.29 2.10
N VAL A 116 -7.57 13.57 1.84
CA VAL A 116 -6.75 12.85 0.84
C VAL A 116 -5.35 12.64 1.40
N ILE A 117 -4.75 11.48 1.14
CA ILE A 117 -3.48 11.06 1.76
C ILE A 117 -2.35 11.05 0.73
N VAL A 118 -1.17 11.53 1.13
CA VAL A 118 0.04 11.52 0.31
C VAL A 118 1.27 11.19 1.15
N CYS A 119 2.36 10.80 0.49
CA CYS A 119 3.70 10.85 1.04
C CYS A 119 4.59 11.59 0.04
N THR A 120 4.77 12.89 0.25
CA THR A 120 5.52 13.74 -0.69
C THR A 120 6.98 13.30 -0.80
N LEU A 121 7.56 12.81 0.30
CA LEU A 121 8.98 12.45 0.39
C LEU A 121 9.31 11.09 -0.25
N CYS A 122 8.40 10.12 -0.22
CA CYS A 122 8.68 8.78 -0.77
C CYS A 122 7.42 8.02 -1.21
N SER A 123 6.88 7.15 -0.35
CA SER A 123 5.78 6.22 -0.65
C SER A 123 5.17 5.57 0.60
N CYS A 124 5.25 6.24 1.76
CA CYS A 124 4.66 5.75 3.01
C CYS A 124 3.19 5.41 2.83
N TYR A 125 2.78 4.21 3.25
CA TYR A 125 1.44 3.67 2.98
C TYR A 125 1.05 2.61 4.04
N PRO A 126 -0.23 2.51 4.46
CA PRO A 126 -0.69 1.52 5.44
C PRO A 126 -0.83 0.11 4.81
N ARG A 127 0.30 -0.52 4.47
CA ARG A 127 0.33 -1.78 3.69
C ARG A 127 -0.39 -2.96 4.36
N MET A 128 -0.47 -2.97 5.69
CA MET A 128 -1.19 -4.02 6.43
C MET A 128 -2.69 -3.95 6.24
N LEU A 129 -3.23 -2.78 5.87
CA LEU A 129 -4.67 -2.59 5.67
C LEU A 129 -5.08 -2.45 4.20
N LEU A 130 -4.19 -1.86 3.39
CA LEU A 130 -4.50 -1.45 2.02
C LEU A 130 -3.70 -2.19 0.93
N GLY A 131 -2.82 -3.11 1.30
CA GLY A 131 -1.91 -3.78 0.36
C GLY A 131 -0.76 -2.90 -0.15
N LEU A 132 -0.16 -3.26 -1.28
CA LEU A 132 0.89 -2.44 -1.89
C LEU A 132 0.31 -1.14 -2.46
N PRO A 133 1.01 0.01 -2.31
CA PRO A 133 0.57 1.25 -2.91
C PRO A 133 0.61 1.13 -4.45
N PRO A 134 -0.41 1.63 -5.15
CA PRO A 134 -0.41 1.64 -6.61
C PRO A 134 0.69 2.55 -7.16
N ASP A 135 1.09 2.33 -8.42
CA ASP A 135 2.21 3.08 -9.03
C ASP A 135 1.95 4.59 -9.09
N TRP A 136 0.72 5.00 -9.33
CA TRP A 136 0.35 6.42 -9.33
C TRP A 136 0.62 7.09 -7.98
N TYR A 137 0.42 6.38 -6.86
CA TYR A 137 0.64 6.94 -5.52
C TYR A 137 2.13 7.23 -5.28
N LYS A 138 3.01 6.36 -5.80
CA LYS A 138 4.47 6.50 -5.73
C LYS A 138 5.01 7.54 -6.71
N SER A 139 4.23 7.88 -7.73
CA SER A 139 4.65 8.77 -8.82
C SER A 139 4.88 10.20 -8.35
N ARG A 140 5.85 10.88 -8.98
CA ARG A 140 6.09 12.31 -8.74
C ARG A 140 4.89 13.16 -9.14
N ASN A 141 4.12 12.74 -10.15
CA ASN A 141 2.94 13.46 -10.63
C ASN A 141 1.92 13.64 -9.50
N TYR A 142 1.50 12.55 -8.86
CA TYR A 142 0.61 12.61 -7.71
C TYR A 142 1.23 13.36 -6.53
N ARG A 143 2.42 12.91 -6.10
CA ARG A 143 3.05 13.37 -4.85
C ARG A 143 3.35 14.87 -4.82
N SER A 144 3.71 15.47 -5.95
CA SER A 144 4.04 16.90 -6.00
C SER A 144 2.83 17.80 -6.17
N ARG A 145 1.73 17.30 -6.75
CA ARG A 145 0.57 18.11 -7.13
C ARG A 145 -0.54 18.08 -6.10
N VAL A 146 -0.81 16.93 -5.47
CA VAL A 146 -1.96 16.79 -4.56
C VAL A 146 -1.88 17.73 -3.34
N VAL A 147 -0.66 18.12 -2.92
CA VAL A 147 -0.46 19.11 -1.84
C VAL A 147 -0.63 20.58 -2.28
N ARG A 148 -0.66 20.85 -3.58
CA ARG A 148 -0.71 22.21 -4.16
C ARG A 148 -2.05 22.50 -4.82
N GLU A 149 -2.58 21.54 -5.56
CA GLU A 149 -3.81 21.65 -6.34
C GLU A 149 -4.70 20.41 -6.15
N PRO A 150 -5.08 20.06 -4.90
CA PRO A 150 -5.80 18.82 -4.61
C PRO A 150 -7.11 18.69 -5.39
N ARG A 151 -7.88 19.77 -5.57
CA ARG A 151 -9.13 19.74 -6.35
C ARG A 151 -8.91 19.27 -7.79
N ALA A 152 -7.86 19.77 -8.44
CA ALA A 152 -7.54 19.41 -9.82
C ALA A 152 -7.09 17.94 -9.92
N VAL A 153 -6.22 17.51 -9.00
CA VAL A 153 -5.76 16.10 -8.95
C VAL A 153 -6.92 15.15 -8.69
N LEU A 154 -7.83 15.46 -7.76
CA LEU A 154 -9.00 14.63 -7.48
C LEU A 154 -9.95 14.55 -8.68
N ALA A 155 -10.12 15.65 -9.42
CA ALA A 155 -10.91 15.65 -10.66
C ALA A 155 -10.33 14.71 -11.73
N GLU A 156 -9.00 14.53 -11.80
CA GLU A 156 -8.36 13.54 -12.69
C GLU A 156 -8.72 12.09 -12.33
N PHE A 157 -9.03 11.81 -11.06
CA PHE A 157 -9.56 10.51 -10.62
C PHE A 157 -11.09 10.40 -10.79
N GLY A 158 -11.77 11.46 -11.23
CA GLY A 158 -13.23 11.54 -11.33
C GLY A 158 -13.93 12.03 -10.06
N THR A 159 -13.17 12.41 -9.03
CA THR A 159 -13.69 12.88 -7.74
C THR A 159 -13.79 14.40 -7.73
N VAL A 160 -14.96 14.92 -8.12
CA VAL A 160 -15.22 16.36 -8.14
C VAL A 160 -15.73 16.83 -6.78
N ILE A 161 -14.89 17.56 -6.04
CA ILE A 161 -15.22 18.11 -4.72
C ILE A 161 -15.74 19.55 -4.84
N PRO A 162 -16.95 19.86 -4.35
CA PRO A 162 -17.51 21.21 -4.36
C PRO A 162 -16.62 22.26 -3.68
N ASP A 163 -16.69 23.50 -4.15
CA ASP A 163 -15.81 24.59 -3.69
C ASP A 163 -15.95 24.93 -2.19
N ASP A 164 -17.14 24.70 -1.63
CA ASP A 164 -17.48 24.92 -0.23
C ASP A 164 -17.06 23.77 0.71
N VAL A 165 -16.64 22.63 0.16
CA VAL A 165 -16.09 21.50 0.94
C VAL A 165 -14.60 21.68 1.12
N LEU A 166 -14.13 21.69 2.38
CA LEU A 166 -12.71 21.79 2.72
C LEU A 166 -11.97 20.51 2.29
N ILE A 167 -10.84 20.65 1.62
CA ILE A 167 -9.95 19.52 1.36
C ILE A 167 -8.77 19.56 2.33
N ARG A 168 -8.57 18.46 3.06
CA ARG A 168 -7.42 18.25 3.95
C ARG A 168 -6.48 17.22 3.35
N VAL A 169 -5.28 17.68 2.98
CA VAL A 169 -4.22 16.81 2.48
C VAL A 169 -3.35 16.36 3.65
N HIS A 170 -3.26 15.05 3.86
CA HIS A 170 -2.47 14.44 4.94
C HIS A 170 -1.17 13.90 4.37
N ASP A 171 -0.06 14.61 4.64
CA ASP A 171 1.27 14.19 4.22
C ASP A 171 1.93 13.29 5.28
N SER A 172 2.28 12.07 4.88
CA SER A 172 2.85 11.04 5.74
C SER A 172 4.37 11.24 5.89
N THR A 173 4.76 12.28 6.62
CA THR A 173 6.17 12.69 6.83
C THR A 173 6.85 12.04 8.04
N ALA A 174 6.11 11.28 8.84
CA ALA A 174 6.59 10.62 10.05
C ALA A 174 6.11 9.15 10.10
N ASP A 175 6.19 8.52 11.27
CA ASP A 175 5.80 7.11 11.48
C ASP A 175 4.29 6.88 11.56
N MET A 176 3.49 7.93 11.41
CA MET A 176 2.04 7.85 11.29
C MET A 176 1.65 7.36 9.89
N ARG A 177 0.63 6.51 9.80
CA ARG A 177 -0.03 6.17 8.54
C ARG A 177 -1.47 6.59 8.62
N TYR A 178 -1.92 7.31 7.61
CA TYR A 178 -3.30 7.76 7.53
C TYR A 178 -4.15 6.71 6.82
N LEU A 179 -5.43 6.65 7.18
CA LEU A 179 -6.48 5.97 6.43
C LEU A 179 -7.73 6.87 6.42
N VAL A 180 -8.31 7.10 5.25
CA VAL A 180 -9.56 7.85 5.14
C VAL A 180 -10.72 6.93 5.50
N ALA A 181 -11.58 7.38 6.40
CA ALA A 181 -12.90 6.80 6.60
C ALA A 181 -13.89 7.55 5.69
N PRO A 182 -14.24 7.00 4.50
CA PRO A 182 -15.16 7.65 3.58
C PRO A 182 -16.57 7.72 4.18
N ARG A 183 -17.39 8.61 3.60
CA ARG A 183 -18.82 8.67 3.94
C ARG A 183 -19.53 7.41 3.49
N ARG A 184 -20.47 6.92 4.30
CA ARG A 184 -21.38 5.84 3.92
C ARG A 184 -22.23 6.29 2.72
N PRO A 185 -22.28 5.53 1.61
CA PRO A 185 -23.16 5.84 0.49
C PRO A 185 -24.64 5.82 0.91
N GLN A 186 -25.44 6.73 0.36
CA GLN A 186 -26.89 6.76 0.57
C GLN A 186 -27.56 5.50 -0.03
N GLY A 187 -28.67 5.05 0.55
CA GLY A 187 -29.41 3.88 0.06
C GLY A 187 -28.83 2.55 0.56
N THR A 188 -27.88 2.61 1.49
CA THR A 188 -27.25 1.43 2.09
C THR A 188 -27.71 1.19 3.52
N GLU A 189 -28.73 1.89 4.02
CA GLU A 189 -29.08 1.99 5.44
C GLU A 189 -29.31 0.62 6.09
N ASN A 190 -29.89 -0.33 5.35
CA ASN A 190 -30.23 -1.68 5.80
C ASN A 190 -29.17 -2.75 5.46
N TRP A 191 -28.04 -2.37 4.87
CA TRP A 191 -27.00 -3.31 4.45
C TRP A 191 -26.21 -3.83 5.65
N GLY A 192 -25.79 -5.10 5.58
CA GLY A 192 -24.89 -5.71 6.55
C GLY A 192 -23.43 -5.29 6.36
N GLU A 193 -22.60 -5.53 7.37
CA GLU A 193 -21.17 -5.18 7.37
C GLU A 193 -20.43 -5.72 6.14
N ALA A 194 -20.67 -6.98 5.76
CA ALA A 194 -20.00 -7.63 4.62
C ALA A 194 -20.41 -7.02 3.27
N GLU A 195 -21.64 -6.55 3.13
CA GLU A 195 -22.13 -5.90 1.90
C GLU A 195 -21.55 -4.48 1.80
N LEU A 196 -21.53 -3.76 2.92
CA LEU A 196 -20.92 -2.43 3.01
C LEU A 196 -19.42 -2.47 2.71
N ALA A 197 -18.70 -3.47 3.20
CA ALA A 197 -17.27 -3.63 2.94
C ALA A 197 -16.95 -3.74 1.44
N ARG A 198 -17.87 -4.26 0.62
CA ARG A 198 -17.68 -4.34 -0.84
C ARG A 198 -17.72 -2.99 -1.54
N LEU A 199 -18.34 -1.98 -0.91
CA LEU A 199 -18.38 -0.61 -1.42
C LEU A 199 -17.09 0.17 -1.11
N VAL A 200 -16.33 -0.26 -0.11
CA VAL A 200 -15.12 0.42 0.31
C VAL A 200 -13.96 0.00 -0.58
N THR A 201 -13.48 0.93 -1.40
CA THR A 201 -12.34 0.70 -2.28
C THR A 201 -11.04 1.19 -1.63
N ARG A 202 -9.91 0.66 -2.12
CA ARG A 202 -8.57 1.22 -1.79
C ARG A 202 -8.55 2.74 -1.98
N ASP A 203 -9.07 3.20 -3.11
CA ASP A 203 -8.99 4.61 -3.51
C ASP A 203 -9.85 5.49 -2.58
N SER A 204 -11.03 5.00 -2.14
CA SER A 204 -11.85 5.69 -1.13
C SER A 204 -11.18 5.82 0.24
N MET A 205 -10.28 4.89 0.58
CA MET A 205 -9.49 4.92 1.81
C MET A 205 -8.18 5.71 1.69
N ILE A 206 -7.79 6.09 0.47
CA ILE A 206 -6.75 7.10 0.21
C ILE A 206 -7.38 8.50 0.10
N GLY A 207 -8.63 8.58 -0.36
CA GLY A 207 -9.38 9.80 -0.57
C GLY A 207 -9.29 10.36 -1.99
N VAL A 208 -8.97 9.52 -2.99
CA VAL A 208 -8.96 9.92 -4.42
C VAL A 208 -10.21 9.47 -5.15
#